data_AF-A0A0C2YLA6-F1
#
_entry.id   AF-A0A0C2YLA6-F1
#
_cell.length_a   1.000
_cell.length_b   1.000
_cell.length_c   1.000
_cell.angle_alpha   90.00
_cell.angle_beta   90.00
_cell.angle_gamma   90.00
#
_symmetry.space_group_name_H-M   'P 1'
#
loop_
_entity.id
_entity.type
_entity.pdbx_description
1 polymer ?
#
loop_
_entity_poly.entity_id
_entity_poly.type
_entity_poly.pdbx_seq_one_letter_code
_entity_poly.pdbx_strand_id
1 'polypeptide(L)'
;MADDILYAGCWLSHNRHGESIGTSPGLIESQYMSLQMFCFYPMCTEMIPDERQTAFRPPAGAGSMHFKPSGRESITTLRLRAYRNEVDAKLDYALRLAAGLDVKQDIQAALKQLAPITNGQYPDAVRSFAASLACACLQYNFEMSDWTLKMHTLCLEMANESLERGLFSFSAFLSVAYFLQSAPRREIRAITALYPRLIATYLEAIKEAGSRHGLGRQCAGCGRRSKHRSELKACTGPCKELKKPMYCGRECQKSDWKNHRRWYVAQPAGNGVPL
;
A
#
# COMPACT_ATOMS: atom_id res chain seq x y z
N MET A 1 6.99 -12.35 12.58
CA MET A 1 6.70 -10.89 12.45
C MET A 1 7.31 -10.36 11.15
N ALA A 2 8.35 -11.01 10.59
CA ALA A 2 8.89 -10.69 9.27
C ALA A 2 8.03 -11.25 8.12
N ASP A 3 7.46 -12.45 8.26
CA ASP A 3 6.96 -13.24 7.10
C ASP A 3 5.67 -12.70 6.43
N ASP A 4 4.79 -12.00 7.17
CA ASP A 4 3.45 -11.66 6.65
C ASP A 4 3.40 -10.32 5.86
N ILE A 5 4.24 -9.34 6.21
CA ILE A 5 4.41 -8.09 5.42
C ILE A 5 5.34 -8.32 4.22
N LEU A 6 6.25 -9.29 4.37
CA LEU A 6 7.04 -9.80 3.25
C LEU A 6 6.13 -10.22 2.11
N TYR A 7 4.90 -10.72 2.33
CA TYR A 7 4.03 -11.17 1.24
C TYR A 7 3.52 -10.05 0.29
N ALA A 8 3.23 -8.85 0.80
CA ALA A 8 2.80 -7.73 -0.06
C ALA A 8 3.98 -7.11 -0.83
N GLY A 9 5.15 -7.02 -0.19
CA GLY A 9 6.42 -6.72 -0.89
C GLY A 9 6.84 -7.83 -1.86
N CYS A 10 6.53 -9.09 -1.51
CA CYS A 10 6.72 -10.28 -2.33
C CYS A 10 5.81 -10.28 -3.54
N TRP A 11 4.59 -9.76 -3.48
CA TRP A 11 3.72 -9.73 -4.65
C TRP A 11 4.34 -8.87 -5.79
N LEU A 12 5.06 -7.81 -5.42
CA LEU A 12 5.83 -6.98 -6.37
C LEU A 12 7.19 -7.58 -6.75
N SER A 13 7.78 -8.46 -5.92
CA SER A 13 9.08 -9.07 -6.19
C SER A 13 9.00 -10.46 -6.86
N HIS A 14 7.95 -11.24 -6.60
CA HIS A 14 7.77 -12.62 -7.10
C HIS A 14 7.49 -12.67 -8.60
N ASN A 15 7.00 -11.58 -9.20
CA ASN A 15 6.79 -11.49 -10.64
C ASN A 15 8.05 -11.06 -11.41
N ARG A 16 9.23 -10.95 -10.76
CA ARG A 16 10.48 -10.46 -11.39
C ARG A 16 11.35 -11.51 -12.07
N HIS A 17 11.12 -12.81 -11.87
CA HIS A 17 11.95 -13.86 -12.51
C HIS A 17 11.61 -14.12 -13.98
N GLY A 18 11.16 -13.08 -14.70
CA GLY A 18 10.94 -13.11 -16.14
C GLY A 18 12.03 -12.35 -16.89
N GLU A 19 13.24 -12.92 -17.02
CA GLU A 19 14.13 -12.57 -18.14
C GLU A 19 13.58 -13.07 -19.49
N SER A 20 12.43 -13.77 -19.50
CA SER A 20 11.82 -14.21 -20.74
C SER A 20 11.08 -13.06 -21.42
N ILE A 21 11.62 -12.67 -22.57
CA ILE A 21 10.82 -12.45 -23.78
C ILE A 21 9.70 -13.52 -23.78
N GLY A 22 8.49 -13.18 -23.33
CA GLY A 22 7.40 -14.16 -23.17
C GLY A 22 6.55 -14.07 -21.89
N THR A 23 6.62 -13.01 -21.08
CA THR A 23 5.57 -12.77 -20.08
C THR A 23 4.21 -12.65 -20.78
N SER A 24 3.22 -13.42 -20.32
CA SER A 24 1.88 -13.40 -20.90
C SER A 24 1.32 -11.97 -20.88
N PRO A 25 0.76 -11.45 -22.00
CA PRO A 25 0.22 -10.10 -22.07
C PRO A 25 -0.74 -9.75 -20.92
N GLY A 26 -1.53 -10.73 -20.44
CA GLY A 26 -2.46 -10.52 -19.33
C GLY A 26 -1.80 -10.26 -17.98
N LEU A 27 -0.57 -10.75 -17.75
CA LEU A 27 0.15 -10.49 -16.51
C LEU A 27 0.61 -9.02 -16.45
N ILE A 28 1.09 -8.49 -17.57
CA ILE A 28 1.58 -7.11 -17.68
C ILE A 28 0.43 -6.11 -17.49
N GLU A 29 -0.74 -6.37 -18.07
CA GLU A 29 -1.93 -5.54 -17.87
C GLU A 29 -2.35 -5.54 -16.39
N SER A 30 -2.30 -6.70 -15.72
CA SER A 30 -2.61 -6.78 -14.29
C SER A 30 -1.65 -5.95 -13.43
N GLN A 31 -0.36 -5.96 -13.75
CA GLN A 31 0.66 -5.18 -13.05
C GLN A 31 0.44 -3.67 -13.21
N TYR A 32 0.12 -3.24 -14.44
CA TYR A 32 -0.22 -1.86 -14.72
C TYR A 32 -1.43 -1.39 -13.90
N MET A 33 -2.51 -2.18 -13.88
CA MET A 33 -3.71 -1.85 -13.13
C MET A 33 -3.44 -1.80 -11.62
N SER A 34 -2.67 -2.76 -11.08
CA SER A 34 -2.27 -2.76 -9.67
C SER A 34 -1.43 -1.53 -9.33
N LEU A 35 -0.43 -1.19 -10.14
CA LEU A 35 0.38 0.01 -9.96
C LEU A 35 -0.47 1.28 -9.96
N GLN A 36 -1.39 1.40 -10.92
CA GLN A 36 -2.31 2.52 -11.01
C GLN A 36 -3.14 2.64 -9.72
N MET A 37 -3.70 1.52 -9.26
CA MET A 37 -4.49 1.46 -8.03
C MET A 37 -3.66 1.87 -6.81
N PHE A 38 -2.44 1.36 -6.68
CA PHE A 38 -1.59 1.62 -5.52
C PHE A 38 -1.04 3.05 -5.47
N CYS A 39 -0.87 3.69 -6.63
CA CYS A 39 -0.24 5.00 -6.71
C CYS A 39 -1.24 6.16 -6.78
N PHE A 40 -2.41 5.97 -7.39
CA PHE A 40 -3.31 7.09 -7.71
C PHE A 40 -4.59 7.12 -6.89
N TYR A 41 -4.77 6.16 -5.98
CA TYR A 41 -5.92 6.11 -5.10
C TYR A 41 -5.48 6.30 -3.65
N PRO A 42 -6.25 7.06 -2.85
CA PRO A 42 -6.07 7.08 -1.40
C PRO A 42 -6.11 5.66 -0.87
N MET A 43 -5.21 5.36 0.06
CA MET A 43 -5.20 4.10 0.78
C MET A 43 -6.55 3.95 1.49
N CYS A 44 -7.28 2.91 1.13
CA CYS A 44 -8.44 2.47 1.89
C CYS A 44 -8.12 1.12 2.55
N THR A 45 -8.80 0.85 3.67
CA THR A 45 -8.57 -0.36 4.45
C THR A 45 -8.84 -1.65 3.68
N GLU A 46 -9.60 -1.57 2.59
CA GLU A 46 -9.97 -2.68 1.71
C GLU A 46 -8.84 -3.04 0.73
N MET A 47 -7.85 -2.17 0.52
CA MET A 47 -6.70 -2.43 -0.34
C MET A 47 -5.62 -3.28 0.33
N ILE A 48 -5.70 -3.49 1.64
CA ILE A 48 -4.80 -4.41 2.35
C ILE A 48 -5.28 -5.82 1.99
N PRO A 49 -4.49 -6.60 1.21
CA PRO A 49 -4.94 -7.91 0.75
C PRO A 49 -5.28 -8.79 1.95
N ASP A 50 -6.52 -9.30 2.00
CA ASP A 50 -6.81 -10.50 2.80
C ASP A 50 -6.04 -11.64 2.13
N GLU A 51 -5.46 -12.58 2.89
CA GLU A 51 -4.64 -13.70 2.39
C GLU A 51 -5.34 -14.58 1.30
N ARG A 52 -6.61 -14.30 0.95
CA ARG A 52 -7.48 -15.17 0.16
C ARG A 52 -8.37 -14.53 -0.90
N GLN A 53 -8.29 -13.23 -1.22
CA GLN A 53 -9.20 -12.65 -2.24
C GLN A 53 -8.50 -11.97 -3.43
N THR A 54 -8.92 -12.42 -4.61
CA THR A 54 -8.61 -11.93 -5.94
C THR A 54 -9.42 -10.67 -6.28
N ALA A 55 -8.77 -9.76 -7.04
CA ALA A 55 -9.34 -8.60 -7.72
C ALA A 55 -10.09 -7.56 -6.86
N PHE A 56 -9.35 -6.57 -6.38
CA PHE A 56 -9.90 -5.35 -5.78
C PHE A 56 -10.76 -4.57 -6.79
N ARG A 57 -11.92 -4.05 -6.35
CA ARG A 57 -12.75 -3.10 -7.12
C ARG A 57 -12.68 -1.72 -6.45
N PRO A 58 -12.43 -0.63 -7.20
CA PRO A 58 -12.39 0.72 -6.63
C PRO A 58 -13.74 1.11 -6.00
N PRO A 59 -13.74 1.87 -4.88
CA PRO A 59 -14.96 2.29 -4.20
C PRO A 59 -15.77 3.26 -5.07
N ALA A 60 -17.09 3.02 -5.18
CA ALA A 60 -18.00 3.89 -5.90
C ALA A 60 -18.22 5.20 -5.13
N GLY A 61 -17.94 6.35 -5.76
CA GLY A 61 -18.40 7.66 -5.27
C GLY A 61 -17.37 8.56 -4.57
N ALA A 62 -16.08 8.19 -4.54
CA ALA A 62 -15.06 9.21 -4.23
C ALA A 62 -15.03 10.19 -5.41
N GLY A 63 -15.31 11.49 -5.16
CA GLY A 63 -15.22 12.59 -6.14
C GLY A 63 -13.79 12.88 -6.61
N SER A 64 -13.06 11.81 -6.94
CA SER A 64 -11.64 11.72 -7.18
C SER A 64 -11.29 12.41 -8.49
N MET A 65 -10.18 13.16 -8.48
CA MET A 65 -9.41 13.41 -9.71
C MET A 65 -8.98 12.06 -10.27
N HIS A 66 -9.82 11.48 -11.11
CA HIS A 66 -9.50 10.24 -11.78
C HIS A 66 -8.45 10.53 -12.84
N PHE A 67 -7.19 10.19 -12.54
CA PHE A 67 -6.22 9.93 -13.59
C PHE A 67 -6.74 8.77 -14.43
N LYS A 68 -7.39 9.10 -15.55
CA LYS A 68 -7.86 8.13 -16.52
C LYS A 68 -6.74 7.93 -17.52
N PRO A 69 -6.08 6.77 -17.52
CA PRO A 69 -5.01 6.55 -18.47
C PRO A 69 -5.58 6.49 -19.88
N SER A 70 -4.71 6.76 -20.85
CA SER A 70 -5.06 6.91 -22.26
C SER A 70 -5.67 5.63 -22.85
N GLY A 71 -5.53 4.48 -22.15
CA GLY A 71 -6.28 3.23 -22.30
C GLY A 71 -6.03 2.43 -23.59
N ARG A 72 -5.73 3.11 -24.70
CA ARG A 72 -5.50 2.53 -26.04
C ARG A 72 -4.52 3.32 -26.90
N GLU A 73 -3.93 4.38 -26.36
CA GLU A 73 -2.91 5.14 -27.09
C GLU A 73 -1.66 4.28 -27.29
N SER A 74 -1.12 4.29 -28.51
CA SER A 74 0.13 3.61 -28.83
C SER A 74 1.28 4.19 -28.00
N ILE A 75 2.21 3.33 -27.58
CA ILE A 75 3.37 3.76 -26.79
C ILE A 75 4.19 4.85 -27.50
N THR A 76 4.23 4.82 -28.84
CA THR A 76 4.90 5.84 -29.67
C THR A 76 4.25 7.21 -29.53
N THR A 77 2.92 7.28 -29.69
CA THR A 77 2.18 8.54 -29.55
C THR A 77 2.28 9.08 -28.14
N LEU A 78 2.11 8.21 -27.14
CA LEU A 78 2.21 8.56 -25.73
C LEU A 78 3.60 9.12 -25.38
N ARG A 79 4.66 8.48 -25.87
CA ARG A 79 6.05 8.93 -25.69
C ARG A 79 6.29 10.31 -26.33
N LEU A 80 5.75 10.57 -27.52
CA LEU A 80 5.87 11.87 -28.19
C LEU A 80 5.18 12.98 -27.38
N ARG A 81 3.97 12.73 -26.87
CA ARG A 81 3.24 13.66 -25.99
C ARG A 81 3.99 13.91 -24.69
N ALA A 82 4.53 12.85 -24.07
CA ALA A 82 5.37 12.97 -22.88
C ALA A 82 6.61 13.86 -23.13
N TYR A 83 7.27 13.73 -24.29
CA TYR A 83 8.39 14.61 -24.68
C TYR A 83 7.97 16.05 -24.95
N ARG A 84 6.73 16.30 -25.33
CA ARG A 84 6.14 17.64 -25.43
C ARG A 84 5.75 18.23 -24.07
N ASN A 85 6.08 17.56 -22.97
CA ASN A 85 5.74 17.94 -21.59
C ASN A 85 4.24 17.94 -21.28
N GLU A 86 3.43 17.16 -22.02
CA GLU A 86 2.05 16.89 -21.63
C GLU A 86 2.05 16.02 -20.35
N VAL A 87 1.46 16.55 -19.27
CA VAL A 87 1.66 16.01 -17.93
C VAL A 87 0.95 14.67 -17.71
N ASP A 88 -0.24 14.52 -18.27
CA ASP A 88 -1.00 13.27 -18.29
C ASP A 88 -0.25 12.17 -19.06
N ALA A 89 0.30 12.52 -20.22
CA ALA A 89 1.10 11.61 -21.03
C ALA A 89 2.39 11.19 -20.32
N LYS A 90 3.06 12.09 -19.61
CA LYS A 90 4.24 11.75 -18.79
C LYS A 90 3.90 10.78 -17.67
N LEU A 91 2.79 10.99 -16.97
CA LEU A 91 2.35 10.09 -15.90
C LEU A 91 1.99 8.70 -16.44
N ASP A 92 1.22 8.61 -17.53
CA ASP A 92 0.87 7.32 -18.15
C ASP A 92 2.12 6.64 -18.70
N TYR A 93 3.01 7.38 -19.35
CA TYR A 93 4.25 6.82 -19.89
C TYR A 93 5.17 6.30 -18.78
N ALA A 94 5.34 7.06 -17.69
CA ALA A 94 6.09 6.61 -16.53
C ALA A 94 5.48 5.36 -15.89
N LEU A 95 4.16 5.28 -15.81
CA LEU A 95 3.43 4.12 -15.29
C LEU A 95 3.66 2.88 -16.17
N ARG A 96 3.61 3.03 -17.49
CA ARG A 96 3.90 1.94 -18.44
C ARG A 96 5.35 1.48 -18.40
N LEU A 97 6.30 2.41 -18.30
CA LEU A 97 7.72 2.11 -18.07
C LEU A 97 7.92 1.35 -16.75
N ALA A 98 7.20 1.72 -15.69
CA ALA A 98 7.28 1.05 -14.40
C ALA A 98 6.66 -0.36 -14.42
N ALA A 99 5.55 -0.55 -15.15
CA ALA A 99 4.85 -1.83 -15.23
C ALA A 99 5.38 -2.77 -16.32
N GLY A 100 6.12 -2.25 -17.31
CA GLY A 100 6.51 -2.99 -18.51
C GLY A 100 5.37 -3.17 -19.54
N LEU A 101 4.37 -2.28 -19.55
CA LEU A 101 3.22 -2.34 -20.47
C LEU A 101 3.57 -1.71 -21.83
N ASP A 102 3.52 -2.51 -22.90
CA ASP A 102 3.88 -2.14 -24.28
C ASP A 102 5.34 -1.66 -24.48
N VAL A 103 6.13 -1.65 -23.41
CA VAL A 103 7.54 -1.23 -23.38
C VAL A 103 8.29 -2.09 -22.37
N LYS A 104 9.57 -2.36 -22.60
CA LYS A 104 10.41 -3.02 -21.59
C LYS A 104 10.38 -2.21 -20.28
N GLN A 105 10.23 -2.91 -19.16
CA GLN A 105 10.27 -2.26 -17.85
C GLN A 105 11.59 -1.49 -17.68
N ASP A 106 11.49 -0.21 -17.33
CA ASP A 106 12.63 0.68 -17.12
C ASP A 106 12.29 1.70 -16.02
N ILE A 107 12.65 1.33 -14.80
CA ILE A 107 12.36 2.12 -13.60
C ILE A 107 13.14 3.44 -13.60
N GLN A 108 14.36 3.46 -14.12
CA GLN A 108 15.18 4.67 -14.18
C GLN A 108 14.58 5.69 -15.17
N ALA A 109 14.13 5.22 -16.34
CA ALA A 109 13.42 6.06 -17.29
C ALA A 109 12.10 6.58 -16.69
N ALA A 110 11.34 5.74 -15.97
CA ALA A 110 10.12 6.17 -15.29
C ALA A 110 10.40 7.29 -14.28
N LEU A 111 11.39 7.11 -13.39
CA LEU A 111 11.79 8.14 -12.42
C LEU A 111 12.23 9.45 -13.10
N LYS A 112 12.95 9.36 -14.23
CA LYS A 112 13.34 10.54 -15.01
C LYS A 112 12.14 11.30 -15.58
N GLN A 113 11.06 10.62 -15.97
CA GLN A 113 9.83 11.29 -16.43
C GLN A 113 9.09 11.98 -15.27
N LEU A 114 9.15 11.41 -14.07
CA LEU A 114 8.43 11.89 -12.89
C LEU A 114 9.12 13.08 -12.21
N ALA A 115 10.45 13.12 -12.20
CA ALA A 115 11.22 14.15 -11.49
C ALA A 115 10.86 15.60 -11.88
N PRO A 116 10.64 15.95 -13.16
CA PRO A 116 10.18 17.29 -13.53
C PRO A 116 8.79 17.63 -12.98
N ILE A 117 7.91 16.64 -12.79
CA ILE A 117 6.56 16.84 -12.27
C ILE A 117 6.60 17.07 -10.77
N THR A 118 7.33 16.23 -10.02
CA THR A 118 7.45 16.36 -8.56
C THR A 118 8.08 17.68 -8.14
N ASN A 119 9.15 18.09 -8.85
CA ASN A 119 9.93 19.28 -8.54
C ASN A 119 9.43 20.56 -9.25
N GLY A 120 8.48 20.42 -10.17
CA GLY A 120 7.96 21.51 -11.00
C GLY A 120 6.75 22.22 -10.40
N GLN A 121 6.27 23.24 -11.13
CA GLN A 121 5.05 23.98 -10.81
C GLN A 121 3.85 23.33 -11.51
N TYR A 122 3.36 22.23 -10.94
CA TYR A 122 2.13 21.56 -11.38
C TYR A 122 1.08 21.59 -10.26
N PRO A 123 -0.22 21.38 -10.58
CA PRO A 123 -1.25 21.26 -9.55
C PRO A 123 -0.89 20.20 -8.51
N ASP A 124 -1.21 20.45 -7.23
CA ASP A 124 -0.78 19.57 -6.13
C ASP A 124 -1.22 18.12 -6.32
N ALA A 125 -2.43 17.88 -6.82
CA ALA A 125 -2.91 16.53 -7.12
C ALA A 125 -2.05 15.79 -8.17
N VAL A 126 -1.56 16.51 -9.19
CA VAL A 126 -0.70 15.94 -10.22
C VAL A 126 0.68 15.61 -9.64
N ARG A 127 1.19 16.49 -8.79
CA ARG A 127 2.46 16.28 -8.08
C ARG A 127 2.35 15.14 -7.07
N SER A 128 1.22 14.99 -6.40
CA SER A 128 0.98 13.89 -5.46
C SER A 128 0.96 12.54 -6.18
N PHE A 129 0.31 12.45 -7.35
CA PHE A 129 0.37 11.25 -8.20
C PHE A 129 1.80 10.93 -8.65
N ALA A 130 2.54 11.94 -9.11
CA ALA A 130 3.92 11.75 -9.54
C ALA A 130 4.81 11.26 -8.38
N ALA A 131 4.69 11.86 -7.20
CA ALA A 131 5.44 11.48 -6.00
C ALA A 131 5.07 10.07 -5.54
N SER A 132 3.79 9.71 -5.54
CA SER A 132 3.37 8.35 -5.20
C SER A 132 3.89 7.30 -6.19
N LEU A 133 3.85 7.57 -7.49
CA LEU A 133 4.40 6.65 -8.49
C LEU A 133 5.92 6.56 -8.39
N ALA A 134 6.61 7.67 -8.10
CA ALA A 134 8.06 7.65 -7.85
C ALA A 134 8.40 6.82 -6.61
N CYS A 135 7.60 6.93 -5.54
CA CYS A 135 7.70 6.10 -4.35
C CYS A 135 7.58 4.60 -4.70
N ALA A 136 6.57 4.22 -5.50
CA ALA A 136 6.43 2.84 -5.98
C ALA A 136 7.62 2.40 -6.82
N CYS A 137 8.04 3.19 -7.82
CA CYS A 137 9.22 2.91 -8.65
C CYS A 137 10.47 2.66 -7.81
N LEU A 138 10.70 3.47 -6.77
CA LEU A 138 11.80 3.27 -5.84
C LEU A 138 11.67 1.94 -5.09
N GLN A 139 10.48 1.47 -4.73
CA GLN A 139 10.30 0.12 -4.18
C GLN A 139 10.63 -0.99 -5.20
N TYR A 140 10.35 -0.78 -6.49
CA TYR A 140 10.62 -1.75 -7.56
C TYR A 140 12.10 -1.86 -7.94
N ASN A 141 12.85 -0.76 -7.91
CA ASN A 141 14.22 -0.73 -8.44
C ASN A 141 15.23 -1.59 -7.65
N PHE A 142 14.85 -2.17 -6.51
CA PHE A 142 15.79 -2.88 -5.63
C PHE A 142 15.67 -4.38 -5.75
N GLU A 143 16.73 -4.99 -6.26
CA GLU A 143 17.11 -6.35 -5.87
C GLU A 143 17.31 -6.37 -4.35
N MET A 144 16.71 -7.37 -3.70
CA MET A 144 16.50 -7.40 -2.25
C MET A 144 17.78 -7.40 -1.39
N SER A 145 18.98 -7.37 -1.97
CA SER A 145 20.24 -7.51 -1.23
C SER A 145 20.83 -6.21 -0.68
N ASP A 146 20.56 -5.03 -1.27
CA ASP A 146 21.21 -3.77 -0.86
C ASP A 146 20.21 -2.60 -0.71
N TRP A 147 19.25 -2.74 0.21
CA TRP A 147 18.50 -1.58 0.69
C TRP A 147 19.43 -0.65 1.47
N THR A 148 20.07 0.28 0.76
CA THR A 148 20.81 1.34 1.42
C THR A 148 19.84 2.28 2.13
N LEU A 149 20.24 2.75 3.31
CA LEU A 149 19.49 3.77 4.07
C LEU A 149 19.09 4.96 3.19
N LYS A 150 19.94 5.34 2.23
CA LYS A 150 19.67 6.42 1.28
C LYS A 150 18.39 6.20 0.47
N MET A 151 18.14 4.98 0.01
CA MET A 151 16.99 4.68 -0.84
C MET A 151 15.70 4.54 -0.02
N HIS A 152 15.79 4.00 1.21
CA HIS A 152 14.71 4.12 2.19
C HIS A 152 14.30 5.58 2.41
N THR A 153 15.28 6.46 2.65
CA THR A 153 15.03 7.88 2.88
C THR A 153 14.36 8.53 1.68
N LEU A 154 14.85 8.29 0.46
CA LEU A 154 14.25 8.85 -0.76
C LEU A 154 12.83 8.32 -0.99
N CYS A 155 12.59 7.04 -0.72
CA CYS A 155 11.27 6.44 -0.84
C CYS A 155 10.27 7.04 0.15
N LEU A 156 10.70 7.28 1.39
CA LEU A 156 9.92 7.96 2.42
C LEU A 156 9.70 9.44 2.11
N GLU A 157 10.69 10.11 1.52
CA GLU A 157 10.56 11.49 1.06
C GLU A 157 9.47 11.61 -0.01
N MET A 158 9.45 10.71 -1.01
CA MET A 158 8.38 10.67 -2.02
C MET A 158 7.02 10.30 -1.43
N ALA A 159 6.97 9.40 -0.44
CA ALA A 159 5.74 9.08 0.29
C ALA A 159 5.21 10.31 1.05
N ASN A 160 6.10 11.05 1.72
CA ASN A 160 5.76 12.28 2.44
C ASN A 160 5.29 13.37 1.48
N GLU A 161 6.00 13.58 0.38
CA GLU A 161 5.65 14.55 -0.66
C GLU A 161 4.25 14.29 -1.25
N SER A 162 3.90 13.03 -1.49
CA SER A 162 2.56 12.63 -1.89
C SER A 162 1.50 12.98 -0.84
N LEU A 163 1.78 12.66 0.44
CA LEU A 163 0.88 12.92 1.55
C LEU A 163 0.65 14.42 1.78
N GLU A 164 1.72 15.23 1.76
CA GLU A 164 1.65 16.68 1.95
C GLU A 164 0.77 17.35 0.89
N ARG A 165 0.57 16.69 -0.25
CA ARG A 165 -0.29 17.13 -1.37
C ARG A 165 -1.66 16.46 -1.39
N GLY A 166 -2.02 15.79 -0.30
CA GLY A 166 -3.35 15.24 -0.08
C GLY A 166 -3.54 13.79 -0.50
N LEU A 167 -2.46 13.07 -0.86
CA LEU A 167 -2.54 11.66 -1.25
C LEU A 167 -1.69 10.77 -0.35
N PHE A 168 -2.32 10.10 0.60
CA PHE A 168 -1.73 8.95 1.27
C PHE A 168 -2.06 7.67 0.51
N SER A 169 -1.16 7.20 -0.34
CA SER A 169 -1.38 6.05 -1.22
C SER A 169 -0.98 4.72 -0.57
N PHE A 170 -1.33 3.60 -1.22
CA PHE A 170 -0.89 2.28 -0.76
C PHE A 170 0.64 2.13 -0.86
N SER A 171 1.26 2.72 -1.88
CA SER A 171 2.72 2.78 -1.99
C SER A 171 3.36 3.51 -0.81
N ALA A 172 2.81 4.65 -0.40
CA ALA A 172 3.28 5.37 0.79
C ALA A 172 3.16 4.52 2.06
N PHE A 173 2.03 3.82 2.22
CA PHE A 173 1.82 2.89 3.34
C PHE A 173 2.88 1.77 3.37
N LEU A 174 3.14 1.12 2.24
CA LEU A 174 4.14 0.05 2.15
C LEU A 174 5.56 0.55 2.45
N SER A 175 5.93 1.76 1.99
CA SER A 175 7.24 2.36 2.29
C SER A 175 7.48 2.52 3.78
N VAL A 176 6.49 3.06 4.49
CA VAL A 176 6.58 3.26 5.94
C VAL A 176 6.62 1.91 6.65
N ALA A 177 5.73 0.97 6.26
CA ALA A 177 5.69 -0.36 6.86
C ALA A 177 7.02 -1.08 6.75
N TYR A 178 7.57 -1.13 5.54
CA TYR A 178 8.83 -1.81 5.27
C TYR A 178 9.99 -1.15 6.04
N PHE A 179 10.10 0.18 6.02
CA PHE A 179 11.13 0.90 6.76
C PHE A 179 11.06 0.64 8.27
N LEU A 180 9.87 0.71 8.87
CA LEU A 180 9.72 0.48 10.32
C LEU A 180 10.04 -0.96 10.72
N GLN A 181 9.96 -1.91 9.78
CA GLN A 181 10.22 -3.32 10.01
C GLN A 181 11.70 -3.68 9.84
N SER A 182 12.41 -3.05 8.89
CA SER A 182 13.80 -3.37 8.56
C SER A 182 14.82 -2.45 9.24
N ALA A 183 14.47 -1.19 9.51
CA ALA A 183 15.44 -0.19 9.94
C ALA A 183 15.86 -0.35 11.42
N PRO A 184 17.13 -0.07 11.75
CA PRO A 184 17.59 0.08 13.12
C PRO A 184 16.75 1.10 13.91
N ARG A 185 16.54 0.85 15.21
CA ARG A 185 15.74 1.72 16.10
C ARG A 185 16.16 3.20 16.10
N ARG A 186 17.46 3.48 15.93
CA ARG A 186 17.99 4.85 15.87
C ARG A 186 17.46 5.60 14.64
N GLU A 187 17.39 4.92 13.49
CA GLU A 187 16.93 5.49 12.22
C GLU A 187 15.41 5.64 12.23
N ILE A 188 14.69 4.70 12.84
CA ILE A 188 13.25 4.84 13.07
C ILE A 188 12.93 6.13 13.84
N ARG A 189 13.67 6.44 14.90
CA ARG A 189 13.48 7.68 15.67
C ARG A 189 13.76 8.92 14.82
N ALA A 190 14.85 8.92 14.06
CA ALA A 190 15.22 10.04 13.20
C ALA A 190 14.16 10.31 12.13
N ILE A 191 13.70 9.27 11.42
CA ILE A 191 12.63 9.39 10.41
C ILE A 191 11.30 9.79 11.04
N THR A 192 10.96 9.28 12.22
CA THR A 192 9.74 9.70 12.94
C THR A 192 9.76 11.18 13.28
N ALA A 193 10.93 11.72 13.63
CA ALA A 193 11.10 13.15 13.86
C ALA A 193 11.07 13.97 12.56
N LEU A 194 11.59 13.42 11.46
CA LEU A 194 11.67 14.11 10.16
C LEU A 194 10.30 14.18 9.45
N TYR A 195 9.51 13.10 9.50
CA TYR A 195 8.22 12.98 8.82
C TYR A 195 7.07 12.63 9.79
N PRO A 196 6.79 13.49 10.79
CA PRO A 196 5.84 13.16 11.86
C PRO A 196 4.42 12.94 11.33
N ARG A 197 4.00 13.71 10.32
CA ARG A 197 2.68 13.56 9.68
C ARG A 197 2.56 12.23 8.95
N LEU A 198 3.56 11.85 8.17
CA LEU A 198 3.58 10.56 7.46
C LEU A 198 3.45 9.38 8.43
N ILE A 199 4.20 9.41 9.54
CA ILE A 199 4.12 8.35 10.56
C ILE A 199 2.76 8.36 11.26
N ALA A 200 2.21 9.52 11.61
CA ALA A 200 0.89 9.62 12.23
C ALA A 200 -0.21 9.05 11.33
N THR A 201 -0.24 9.44 10.06
CA THR A 201 -1.21 8.94 9.07
C THR A 201 -1.06 7.44 8.85
N TYR A 202 0.16 6.91 8.80
CA TYR A 202 0.39 5.46 8.73
C TYR A 202 -0.19 4.72 9.95
N LEU A 203 0.02 5.23 11.16
CA LEU A 203 -0.50 4.63 12.39
C LEU A 203 -2.03 4.69 12.47
N GLU A 204 -2.62 5.79 12.01
CA GLU A 204 -4.08 5.93 11.86
C GLU A 204 -4.63 4.90 10.88
N ALA A 205 -4.00 4.76 9.72
CA ALA A 205 -4.40 3.81 8.69
C ALA A 205 -4.33 2.35 9.19
N ILE A 206 -3.29 1.99 9.96
CA ILE A 206 -3.21 0.68 10.65
C ILE A 206 -4.39 0.50 11.61
N LYS A 207 -4.68 1.53 12.42
CA LYS A 207 -5.76 1.49 13.41
C LYS A 207 -7.13 1.32 12.75
N GLU A 208 -7.38 2.00 11.64
CA GLU A 208 -8.63 1.91 10.88
C GLU A 208 -8.80 0.58 10.15
N ALA A 209 -7.72 0.09 9.54
CA ALA A 209 -7.69 -1.23 8.92
C ALA A 209 -8.10 -2.34 9.91
N GLY A 210 -7.93 -2.08 11.20
CA GLY A 210 -7.98 -3.12 12.22
C GLY A 210 -6.84 -4.11 12.03
N SER A 211 -5.86 -3.78 11.16
CA SER A 211 -4.71 -4.61 10.87
C SER A 211 -3.90 -4.75 12.15
N ARG A 212 -4.02 -5.94 12.72
CA ARG A 212 -3.26 -6.44 13.87
C ARG A 212 -1.75 -6.54 13.62
N HIS A 213 -1.22 -6.03 12.50
CA HIS A 213 0.13 -6.32 12.02
C HIS A 213 1.27 -5.82 12.91
N GLY A 214 1.00 -4.98 13.92
CA GLY A 214 1.97 -4.63 14.98
C GLY A 214 1.57 -5.03 16.41
N LEU A 215 0.30 -5.41 16.62
CA LEU A 215 -0.27 -5.68 17.96
C LEU A 215 -0.69 -7.14 18.15
N GLY A 216 -0.34 -8.05 17.24
CA GLY A 216 -0.73 -9.47 17.30
C GLY A 216 -0.34 -10.23 18.57
N ARG A 217 0.47 -9.61 19.44
CA ARG A 217 0.80 -10.13 20.78
C ARG A 217 0.26 -9.28 21.92
N GLN A 218 -0.62 -8.31 21.69
CA GLN A 218 -1.20 -7.47 22.75
C GLN A 218 -2.66 -7.84 22.99
N CYS A 219 -3.03 -8.02 24.26
CA CYS A 219 -4.43 -8.17 24.63
C CYS A 219 -5.17 -6.85 24.42
N ALA A 220 -6.29 -6.87 23.68
CA ALA A 220 -7.10 -5.68 23.41
C ALA A 220 -7.77 -5.10 24.67
N GLY A 221 -8.08 -5.93 25.68
CA GLY A 221 -8.74 -5.48 26.91
C GLY A 221 -7.80 -4.88 27.94
N CYS A 222 -6.64 -5.49 28.20
CA CYS A 222 -5.72 -5.04 29.26
C CYS A 222 -4.37 -4.49 28.75
N GLY A 223 -4.14 -4.49 27.43
CA GLY A 223 -2.90 -3.98 26.84
C GLY A 223 -1.64 -4.83 27.13
N ARG A 224 -1.74 -5.95 27.85
CA ARG A 224 -0.57 -6.81 28.13
C ARG A 224 -0.04 -7.43 26.84
N ARG A 225 1.28 -7.39 26.68
CA ARG A 225 1.97 -8.15 25.63
C ARG A 225 2.23 -9.58 26.08
N SER A 226 1.93 -10.52 25.21
CA SER A 226 2.18 -11.95 25.38
C SER A 226 3.50 -12.33 24.72
N LYS A 227 4.18 -13.34 25.28
CA LYS A 227 5.39 -13.90 24.67
C LYS A 227 5.06 -14.66 23.39
N HIS A 228 3.96 -15.42 23.38
CA HIS A 228 3.55 -16.27 22.25
C HIS A 228 2.11 -15.96 21.80
N ARG A 229 1.88 -15.85 20.48
CA ARG A 229 0.54 -15.57 19.93
C ARG A 229 -0.56 -16.53 20.44
N SER A 230 -0.19 -17.77 20.76
CA SER A 230 -1.06 -18.81 21.31
C SER A 230 -1.59 -18.52 22.73
N GLU A 231 -0.96 -17.64 23.50
CA GLU A 231 -1.45 -17.27 24.84
C GLU A 231 -2.63 -16.29 24.78
N LEU A 232 -2.89 -15.70 23.61
CA LEU A 232 -4.05 -14.85 23.39
C LEU A 232 -5.12 -15.63 22.61
N LYS A 233 -6.37 -15.50 23.04
CA LYS A 233 -7.54 -16.10 22.41
C LYS A 233 -8.23 -15.05 21.54
N ALA A 234 -8.47 -15.40 20.27
CA ALA A 234 -9.27 -14.57 19.39
C ALA A 234 -10.73 -14.51 19.89
N CYS A 235 -11.42 -13.41 19.63
CA CYS A 235 -12.85 -13.36 19.82
C CYS A 235 -13.55 -14.48 19.04
N THR A 236 -14.45 -15.20 19.70
CA THR A 236 -15.28 -16.26 19.10
C THR A 236 -16.50 -15.75 18.35
N GLY A 237 -16.78 -14.44 18.39
CA GLY A 237 -17.93 -13.85 17.71
C GLY A 237 -17.78 -13.75 16.19
N PRO A 238 -18.88 -13.53 15.45
CA PRO A 238 -18.94 -13.28 14.00
C PRO A 238 -18.35 -11.92 13.60
N CYS A 239 -17.17 -11.57 14.11
CA CYS A 239 -16.43 -10.40 13.63
C CYS A 239 -15.61 -10.79 12.41
N LYS A 240 -15.39 -9.85 11.49
CA LYS A 240 -14.47 -10.04 10.35
C LYS A 240 -13.10 -10.50 10.86
N GLU A 241 -12.49 -11.48 10.21
CA GLU A 241 -11.28 -12.16 10.71
C GLU A 241 -10.13 -11.19 11.02
N LEU A 242 -9.91 -10.21 10.15
CA LEU A 242 -8.95 -9.11 10.33
C LEU A 242 -9.26 -8.24 11.56
N LYS A 243 -10.55 -8.03 11.87
CA LYS A 243 -11.03 -7.17 12.97
C LYS A 243 -11.40 -7.93 14.25
N LYS A 244 -11.31 -9.27 14.24
CA LYS A 244 -10.70 -10.04 15.33
C LYS A 244 -10.14 -9.17 16.47
N PRO A 245 -10.61 -9.13 17.72
CA PRO A 245 -9.71 -8.76 18.83
C PRO A 245 -9.12 -10.01 19.51
N MET A 246 -7.92 -9.89 20.07
CA MET A 246 -7.24 -10.97 20.81
C MET A 246 -7.23 -10.63 22.30
N TYR A 247 -7.53 -11.60 23.15
CA TYR A 247 -7.63 -11.39 24.60
C TYR A 247 -6.86 -12.44 25.37
N CYS A 248 -6.24 -12.06 26.50
CA CYS A 248 -5.65 -13.04 27.40
C CYS A 248 -6.70 -13.89 28.14
N GLY A 249 -7.98 -13.48 28.11
CA GLY A 249 -9.07 -14.21 28.72
C GLY A 249 -10.44 -13.57 28.49
N ARG A 250 -11.50 -14.27 28.92
CA ARG A 250 -12.90 -13.84 28.73
C ARG A 250 -13.23 -12.53 29.45
N GLU A 251 -12.57 -12.23 30.56
CA GLU A 251 -12.76 -10.98 31.29
C GLU A 251 -12.33 -9.76 30.47
N CYS A 252 -11.14 -9.81 29.87
CA CYS A 252 -10.65 -8.76 28.98
C CYS A 252 -11.53 -8.60 27.73
N GLN A 253 -12.13 -9.70 27.24
CA GLN A 253 -13.10 -9.64 26.14
C GLN A 253 -14.38 -8.91 26.56
N LYS A 254 -14.90 -9.20 27.76
CA LYS A 254 -16.11 -8.55 28.29
C LYS A 254 -15.86 -7.07 28.57
N SER A 255 -14.71 -6.71 29.14
CA SER A 255 -14.40 -5.31 29.46
C SER A 255 -14.25 -4.45 28.19
N ASP A 256 -13.68 -5.01 27.13
CA ASP A 256 -13.48 -4.34 25.84
C ASP A 256 -14.73 -4.37 24.93
N TRP A 257 -15.82 -5.03 25.36
CA TRP A 257 -17.00 -5.24 24.52
C TRP A 257 -17.58 -3.94 23.93
N LYS A 258 -17.56 -2.83 24.69
CA LYS A 258 -18.05 -1.53 24.23
C LYS A 258 -17.30 -1.03 22.98
N ASN A 259 -16.00 -1.26 22.91
CA ASN A 259 -15.15 -0.87 21.77
C ASN A 259 -15.25 -1.89 20.63
N HIS A 260 -15.32 -3.17 21.00
CA HIS A 260 -15.30 -4.28 20.07
C HIS A 260 -16.61 -4.46 19.31
N ARG A 261 -17.77 -4.27 19.95
CA ARG A 261 -19.10 -4.53 19.35
C ARG A 261 -19.36 -3.84 18.00
N ARG A 262 -18.67 -2.73 17.70
CA ARG A 262 -18.78 -2.03 16.40
C ARG A 262 -18.33 -2.88 15.21
N TRP A 263 -17.53 -3.92 15.46
CA TRP A 263 -17.06 -4.86 14.44
C TRP A 263 -17.78 -6.21 14.48
N TYR A 264 -18.70 -6.37 15.42
CA TYR A 264 -19.56 -7.54 15.49
C TYR A 264 -20.58 -7.43 14.36
N VAL A 265 -20.42 -8.27 13.33
CA VAL A 265 -21.45 -8.39 12.30
C VAL A 265 -22.48 -9.33 12.90
N ALA A 266 -23.65 -8.80 13.30
CA ALA A 266 -24.77 -9.65 13.64
C ALA A 266 -24.99 -10.57 12.44
N GLN A 267 -24.83 -11.88 12.63
CA GLN A 267 -25.27 -12.80 11.58
C GLN A 267 -26.76 -12.50 11.38
N PRO A 268 -27.23 -12.29 10.14
CA PRO A 268 -28.66 -12.29 9.90
C PRO A 268 -29.17 -13.59 10.52
N ALA A 269 -30.17 -13.48 11.40
CA ALA A 269 -30.74 -14.64 12.07
C ALA A 269 -31.03 -15.67 10.98
N GLY A 270 -30.21 -16.72 10.90
CA GLY A 270 -30.33 -17.69 9.84
C GLY A 270 -31.75 -18.21 9.92
N ASN A 271 -32.51 -18.07 8.83
CA ASN A 271 -33.83 -18.67 8.69
C ASN A 271 -33.68 -20.12 9.14
N GLY A 272 -34.16 -20.44 10.35
CA GLY A 272 -33.86 -21.70 11.00
C GLY A 272 -34.33 -22.83 10.10
N VAL A 273 -33.39 -23.59 9.57
CA VAL A 273 -33.68 -24.97 9.20
C VAL A 273 -33.62 -25.73 10.53
N PRO A 274 -34.75 -26.23 11.04
CA PRO A 274 -34.75 -27.04 12.24
C PRO A 274 -33.93 -28.31 11.95
N LEU A 275 -33.02 -28.66 12.85
CA LEU A 275 -32.37 -29.97 12.91
C LEU A 275 -33.31 -31.00 13.52
#